data_AF-A0A2R5L3M6-F1
#
_entry.id   AF-A0A2R5L3M6-F1
#
_cell.length_a   1.000
_cell.length_b   1.000
_cell.length_c   1.000
_cell.angle_alpha   90.00
_cell.angle_beta   90.00
_cell.angle_gamma   90.00
#
_symmetry.space_group_name_H-M   'P 1'
#
loop_
_entity.id
_entity.type
_entity.pdbx_description
1 polymer ?
#
loop_
_entity_poly.entity_id
_entity_poly.type
_entity_poly.pdbx_seq_one_letter_code
_entity_poly.pdbx_strand_id
1 'polypeptide(L)'
;HMPLLACPGFAQFSQEIGLASLGASEDELSKIATLYFFTVEFGLCKENGELRVYGAGLLSSVAELKHALSGNATVEEFDPESVCHVPCLVTTFQKQYFVTDTFEQAKELLRQFVMEVQRPFGVRYNPYTQSVEVL
;
A
#
# COMPACT_ATOMS: atom_id res chain seq x y z
N HIS A 1 -2.53 11.54 -4.57
CA HIS A 1 -1.52 11.54 -3.49
C HIS A 1 -1.72 12.65 -2.45
N MET A 2 -1.56 13.93 -2.80
CA MET A 2 -1.46 15.04 -1.82
C MET A 2 -2.50 15.04 -0.69
N PRO A 3 -3.82 14.86 -0.93
CA PRO A 3 -4.80 14.89 0.15
C PRO A 3 -4.57 13.82 1.22
N LEU A 4 -4.11 12.63 0.83
CA LEU A 4 -3.89 11.53 1.76
C LEU A 4 -2.59 11.67 2.55
N LEU A 5 -1.56 12.29 1.98
CA LEU A 5 -0.32 12.56 2.71
C LEU A 5 -0.51 13.59 3.84
N ALA A 6 -1.62 14.34 3.84
CA ALA A 6 -2.01 15.17 4.96
C ALA A 6 -2.66 14.38 6.12
N CYS A 7 -2.99 13.11 5.91
CA CYS A 7 -3.51 12.22 6.95
C CYS A 7 -2.34 11.51 7.67
N PRO A 8 -2.15 11.69 8.99
CA PRO A 8 -1.03 11.10 9.73
C PRO A 8 -0.92 9.58 9.61
N GLY A 9 -2.04 8.85 9.68
CA GLY A 9 -2.04 7.39 9.55
C GLY A 9 -1.57 6.92 8.18
N PHE A 10 -2.01 7.61 7.12
CA PHE A 10 -1.58 7.31 5.76
C PHE A 10 -0.13 7.72 5.48
N ALA A 11 0.32 8.85 6.04
CA ALA A 11 1.71 9.29 5.93
C ALA A 11 2.66 8.29 6.61
N GLN A 12 2.31 7.78 7.78
CA GLN A 12 3.06 6.71 8.45
C GLN A 12 3.06 5.42 7.63
N PHE A 13 1.90 5.00 7.11
CA PHE A 13 1.82 3.85 6.22
C PHE A 13 2.77 3.98 5.02
N SER A 14 2.74 5.13 4.35
CA SER A 14 3.64 5.42 3.21
C SER A 14 5.12 5.41 3.61
N GLN A 15 5.44 5.89 4.82
CA GLN A 15 6.79 5.85 5.37
C GLN A 15 7.27 4.43 5.66
N GLU A 16 6.41 3.56 6.20
CA GLU A 16 6.75 2.15 6.48
C GLU A 16 7.13 1.41 5.20
N ILE A 17 6.42 1.63 4.08
CA ILE A 17 6.80 1.09 2.76
C ILE A 17 8.20 1.58 2.37
N GLY A 18 8.48 2.87 2.52
CA GLY A 18 9.78 3.44 2.19
C GLY A 18 10.91 2.86 3.04
N LEU A 19 10.70 2.69 4.35
CA LEU A 19 11.68 2.09 5.26
C LEU A 19 11.89 0.59 5.01
N ALA A 20 10.84 -0.12 4.61
CA ALA A 20 10.90 -1.52 4.22
C ALA A 20 11.82 -1.75 3.02
N SER A 21 11.82 -0.83 2.05
CA SER A 21 12.64 -0.95 0.84
C SER A 21 14.15 -0.80 1.08
N LEU A 22 14.57 -0.24 2.24
CA LEU A 22 15.97 0.01 2.53
C LEU A 22 16.72 -1.28 2.85
N GLY A 23 17.62 -1.67 1.96
CA GLY A 23 18.42 -2.89 2.10
C GLY A 23 17.70 -4.17 1.68
N ALA A 24 16.51 -4.07 1.08
CA ALA A 24 15.78 -5.20 0.50
C ALA A 24 16.46 -5.69 -0.79
N SER A 25 16.34 -6.99 -1.08
CA SER A 25 16.72 -7.56 -2.37
C SER A 25 15.81 -7.07 -3.50
N GLU A 26 16.20 -7.28 -4.77
CA GLU A 26 15.37 -6.91 -5.92
C GLU A 26 14.01 -7.62 -5.90
N ASP A 27 13.98 -8.90 -5.51
CA ASP A 27 12.75 -9.69 -5.41
C ASP A 27 11.81 -9.12 -4.33
N GLU A 28 12.34 -8.75 -3.16
CA GLU A 28 11.57 -8.13 -2.09
C GLU A 28 11.11 -6.71 -2.47
N LEU A 29 11.97 -5.95 -3.17
CA LEU A 29 11.61 -4.62 -3.66
C LEU A 29 10.46 -4.68 -4.66
N SER A 30 10.44 -5.70 -5.53
CA SER A 30 9.33 -5.95 -6.45
C SER A 30 8.03 -6.24 -5.69
N LYS A 31 8.08 -7.09 -4.66
CA LYS A 31 6.92 -7.35 -3.78
C LYS A 31 6.43 -6.10 -3.08
N ILE A 32 7.33 -5.31 -2.48
CA ILE A 32 6.99 -4.05 -1.80
C ILE A 32 6.37 -3.04 -2.78
N ALA A 33 6.88 -2.97 -4.02
CA ALA A 33 6.32 -2.13 -5.06
C ALA A 33 4.90 -2.55 -5.46
N THR A 34 4.63 -3.86 -5.54
CA THR A 34 3.28 -4.40 -5.75
C THR A 34 2.34 -4.03 -4.60
N LEU A 35 2.79 -4.13 -3.35
CA LEU A 35 2.01 -3.69 -2.19
C LEU A 35 1.70 -2.20 -2.23
N TYR A 36 2.68 -1.35 -2.58
CA TYR A 36 2.46 0.07 -2.79
C TYR A 36 1.41 0.33 -3.88
N PHE A 37 1.49 -0.40 -4.99
CA PHE A 37 0.56 -0.25 -6.12
C PHE A 37 -0.88 -0.58 -5.71
N PHE A 38 -1.10 -1.71 -5.04
CA PHE A 38 -2.44 -2.14 -4.64
C PHE A 38 -2.99 -1.45 -3.37
N THR A 39 -2.20 -0.59 -2.74
CA THR A 39 -2.63 0.25 -1.61
C THR A 39 -2.63 1.73 -1.97
N VAL A 40 -1.46 2.36 -2.07
CA VAL A 40 -1.32 3.80 -2.30
C VAL A 40 -1.89 4.23 -3.65
N GLU A 41 -1.77 3.43 -4.71
CA GLU A 41 -2.27 3.78 -6.05
C GLU A 41 -3.72 3.32 -6.27
N PHE A 42 -4.05 2.07 -5.93
CA PHE A 42 -5.35 1.46 -6.27
C PHE A 42 -6.11 0.87 -5.06
N GLY A 43 -5.78 1.31 -3.85
CA GLY A 43 -6.39 0.78 -2.63
C GLY A 43 -7.80 1.28 -2.33
N LEU A 44 -8.57 0.40 -1.70
CA LEU A 44 -9.92 0.66 -1.19
C LEU A 44 -9.93 0.57 0.34
N CYS A 45 -10.85 1.28 0.98
CA CYS A 45 -11.07 1.16 2.42
C CYS A 45 -12.54 0.99 2.77
N LYS A 46 -12.84 0.46 3.95
CA LYS A 46 -14.19 0.52 4.53
C LYS A 46 -14.29 1.69 5.50
N GLU A 47 -15.28 2.54 5.32
CA GLU A 47 -15.61 3.62 6.24
C GLU A 47 -17.06 3.47 6.67
N ASN A 48 -17.31 3.27 7.96
CA ASN A 48 -18.66 3.01 8.50
C ASN A 48 -19.40 1.85 7.82
N GLY A 49 -18.68 0.82 7.38
CA GLY A 49 -19.23 -0.33 6.66
C GLY A 49 -19.47 -0.09 5.16
N GLU A 50 -19.20 1.10 4.65
CA GLU A 50 -19.30 1.43 3.23
C GLU A 50 -17.94 1.36 2.54
N LEU A 51 -17.92 0.85 1.31
CA LEU A 51 -16.72 0.82 0.49
C LEU A 51 -16.38 2.24 0.01
N ARG A 52 -15.16 2.68 0.30
CA ARG A 52 -14.59 3.97 -0.09
C ARG A 52 -13.28 3.76 -0.82
N VAL A 53 -12.86 4.79 -1.54
CA VAL A 53 -11.65 4.79 -2.35
C VAL A 53 -10.65 5.77 -1.77
N TYR A 54 -9.41 5.32 -1.64
CA TYR A 54 -8.29 6.18 -1.26
C TYR A 54 -7.15 6.13 -2.29
N GLY A 55 -7.02 5.05 -3.06
CA GLY A 55 -5.97 4.91 -4.07
C GLY A 55 -5.85 6.15 -4.98
N ALA A 56 -4.64 6.69 -5.09
CA ALA A 56 -4.39 7.91 -5.85
C ALA A 56 -4.71 7.78 -7.34
N GLY A 57 -4.41 6.63 -7.94
CA GLY A 57 -4.77 6.27 -9.32
C GLY A 57 -6.28 6.33 -9.50
N LEU A 58 -7.04 5.69 -8.60
CA LEU A 58 -8.51 5.72 -8.64
C LEU A 58 -9.09 7.13 -8.44
N LEU A 59 -8.56 7.91 -7.50
CA LEU A 59 -9.02 9.28 -7.24
C LEU A 59 -8.69 10.24 -8.40
N SER A 60 -7.69 9.92 -9.21
CA SER A 60 -7.31 10.72 -10.40
C SER A 60 -8.02 10.29 -11.69
N SER A 61 -8.62 9.09 -11.71
CA SER A 61 -9.25 8.49 -12.89
C SER A 61 -10.73 8.17 -12.63
N VAL A 62 -11.62 9.03 -13.11
CA VAL A 62 -13.08 8.83 -12.98
C VAL A 62 -13.53 7.53 -13.66
N ALA A 63 -12.89 7.13 -14.76
CA ALA A 63 -13.24 5.91 -15.48
C ALA A 63 -12.90 4.66 -14.67
N GLU A 64 -11.71 4.63 -14.07
CA GLU A 64 -11.26 3.48 -13.28
C GLU A 64 -11.96 3.41 -11.93
N LEU A 65 -12.26 4.55 -11.32
CA LEU A 65 -13.12 4.63 -10.13
C LEU A 65 -14.49 3.97 -10.37
N LYS A 66 -15.14 4.29 -11.50
CA LYS A 66 -16.41 3.66 -11.87
C LYS A 66 -16.26 2.17 -12.10
N HIS A 67 -15.18 1.73 -12.73
CA HIS A 67 -14.88 0.32 -12.96
C HIS A 67 -14.71 -0.44 -11.64
N ALA A 68 -13.90 0.07 -10.71
CA ALA A 68 -13.67 -0.52 -9.39
C ALA A 68 -14.96 -0.67 -8.58
N LEU A 69 -15.92 0.26 -8.71
CA LEU A 69 -17.20 0.24 -8.01
C LEU A 69 -18.33 -0.45 -8.78
N SER A 70 -18.11 -0.88 -10.03
CA SER A 70 -19.16 -1.43 -10.90
C SER A 70 -19.54 -2.89 -10.60
N GLY A 71 -18.76 -3.59 -9.77
CA GLY A 71 -18.90 -5.04 -9.54
C GLY A 71 -18.28 -5.90 -10.64
N ASN A 72 -17.70 -5.30 -11.69
CA ASN A 72 -16.96 -6.02 -12.75
C ASN A 72 -15.53 -6.41 -12.35
N ALA A 73 -15.04 -5.89 -11.23
CA ALA A 73 -13.74 -6.21 -10.68
C ALA A 73 -13.90 -6.93 -9.33
N THR A 74 -12.96 -7.82 -9.03
CA THR A 74 -12.95 -8.52 -7.74
C THR A 74 -12.43 -7.57 -6.67
N VAL A 75 -13.13 -7.51 -5.54
CA VAL A 75 -12.67 -6.78 -4.35
C VAL A 75 -12.43 -7.79 -3.25
N GLU A 76 -11.18 -7.88 -2.78
CA GLU A 76 -10.74 -8.83 -1.76
C GLU A 76 -10.16 -8.10 -0.56
N GLU A 77 -10.07 -8.77 0.59
CA GLU A 77 -9.39 -8.20 1.74
C GLU A 77 -7.90 -8.07 1.47
N PHE A 78 -7.30 -6.98 1.94
CA PHE A 78 -5.87 -6.77 1.78
C PHE A 78 -5.09 -7.74 2.66
N ASP A 79 -4.35 -8.63 2.00
CA ASP A 79 -3.39 -9.54 2.60
C ASP A 79 -2.04 -9.40 1.87
N PRO A 80 -0.99 -8.89 2.52
CA PRO A 80 0.30 -8.65 1.86
C PRO A 80 0.90 -9.88 1.17
N GLU A 81 0.72 -11.08 1.74
CA GLU A 81 1.27 -12.32 1.19
C GLU A 81 0.66 -12.65 -0.18
N SER A 82 -0.65 -12.57 -0.29
CA SER A 82 -1.34 -12.79 -1.57
C SER A 82 -1.15 -11.62 -2.54
N VAL A 83 -1.26 -10.37 -2.06
CA VAL A 83 -1.22 -9.17 -2.91
C VAL A 83 0.12 -9.00 -3.60
N CYS A 84 1.23 -9.33 -2.95
CA CYS A 84 2.57 -9.12 -3.51
C CYS A 84 2.85 -9.92 -4.80
N HIS A 85 2.02 -10.93 -5.10
CA HIS A 85 2.10 -11.77 -6.29
C HIS A 85 1.12 -11.36 -7.40
N VAL A 86 0.28 -10.37 -7.17
CA VAL A 86 -0.74 -9.93 -8.12
C VAL A 86 -0.10 -9.08 -9.23
N PRO A 87 -0.39 -9.34 -10.51
CA PRO A 87 0.17 -8.55 -11.61
C PRO A 87 -0.42 -7.13 -11.65
N CYS A 88 0.46 -6.13 -11.56
CA CYS A 88 0.10 -4.72 -11.73
C CYS A 88 -0.19 -4.41 -13.21
N LEU A 89 -1.43 -4.03 -13.54
CA LEU A 89 -1.81 -3.68 -14.91
C LEU A 89 -1.63 -2.18 -15.15
N VAL A 90 -0.66 -1.76 -15.95
CA VAL A 90 -0.40 -0.32 -16.17
C VAL A 90 -1.11 0.26 -17.41
N THR A 91 -1.58 -0.59 -18.32
CA THR A 91 -2.22 -0.17 -19.59
C THR A 91 -3.73 -0.39 -19.62
N THR A 92 -4.27 -1.13 -18.66
CA THR A 92 -5.69 -1.48 -18.56
C THR A 92 -6.15 -1.36 -17.11
N PHE A 93 -7.47 -1.32 -16.88
CA PHE A 93 -8.01 -1.27 -15.53
C PHE A 93 -7.66 -2.51 -14.72
N GLN A 94 -7.45 -2.35 -13.41
CA GLN A 94 -7.19 -3.50 -12.55
C GLN A 94 -8.36 -4.47 -12.55
N LYS A 95 -8.03 -5.76 -12.48
CA LYS A 95 -9.00 -6.86 -12.32
C LYS A 95 -9.34 -7.13 -10.86
N GLN A 96 -8.41 -6.81 -9.97
CA GLN A 96 -8.49 -7.03 -8.54
C GLN A 96 -8.17 -5.73 -7.81
N TYR A 97 -8.92 -5.45 -6.76
CA TYR A 97 -8.72 -4.35 -5.82
C TYR A 97 -8.74 -4.90 -4.40
N PHE A 98 -8.02 -4.25 -3.51
CA PHE A 98 -7.86 -4.72 -2.15
C PHE A 98 -8.40 -3.71 -1.15
N VAL A 99 -9.22 -4.20 -0.22
CA VAL A 99 -9.90 -3.40 0.79
C VAL A 99 -9.24 -3.57 2.16
N THR A 100 -9.07 -2.46 2.86
CA THR A 100 -8.60 -2.41 4.26
C THR A 100 -9.68 -1.77 5.14
N ASP A 101 -9.85 -2.21 6.39
CA ASP A 101 -10.86 -1.58 7.26
C ASP A 101 -10.32 -0.25 7.82
N THR A 102 -9.02 -0.17 8.12
CA THR A 102 -8.37 1.07 8.57
C THR A 102 -6.94 1.18 8.03
N PHE A 103 -6.41 2.41 7.95
CA PHE A 103 -4.99 2.62 7.63
C PHE A 103 -4.05 2.04 8.69
N GLU A 104 -4.48 1.99 9.95
CA GLU A 104 -3.70 1.38 11.02
C GLU A 104 -3.57 -0.14 10.83
N GLN A 105 -4.65 -0.82 10.43
CA GLN A 105 -4.61 -2.23 10.06
C GLN A 105 -3.71 -2.47 8.84
N ALA A 106 -3.82 -1.65 7.80
CA ALA A 106 -2.97 -1.74 6.61
C ALA A 106 -1.48 -1.60 6.97
N LYS A 107 -1.16 -0.66 7.87
CA LYS A 107 0.19 -0.44 8.39
C LYS A 107 0.72 -1.62 9.18
N GLU A 108 -0.10 -2.22 10.04
CA GLU A 108 0.30 -3.36 10.84
C GLU A 108 0.54 -4.61 9.99
N LEU A 109 -0.35 -4.90 9.02
CA LEU A 109 -0.18 -6.01 8.08
C LEU A 109 1.10 -5.85 7.26
N LEU A 110 1.35 -4.64 6.74
CA LEU A 110 2.58 -4.34 6.02
C LEU A 110 3.81 -4.52 6.92
N ARG A 111 3.77 -4.05 8.17
CA ARG A 111 4.87 -4.23 9.11
C ARG A 111 5.20 -5.68 9.35
N GLN A 112 4.19 -6.53 9.54
CA GLN A 112 4.36 -7.96 9.73
C GLN A 112 5.02 -8.61 8.50
N PHE A 113 4.53 -8.30 7.29
CA PHE A 113 5.14 -8.74 6.04
C PHE A 113 6.62 -8.31 5.92
N VAL A 114 6.93 -7.06 6.28
CA VAL A 114 8.29 -6.51 6.19
C VAL A 114 9.22 -7.09 7.25
N MET A 115 8.71 -7.59 8.37
CA MET A 115 9.54 -8.31 9.35
C MET A 115 10.07 -9.64 8.82
N GLU A 116 9.42 -10.22 7.81
CA GLU A 116 9.85 -11.45 7.15
C GLU A 116 10.90 -11.22 6.05
N VAL A 117 11.03 -9.97 5.58
CA VAL A 117 12.05 -9.52 4.62
C VAL A 117 13.43 -9.73 5.24
N GLN A 118 14.29 -10.49 4.56
CA GLN A 118 15.60 -10.85 5.09
C GLN A 118 16.57 -9.69 4.92
N ARG A 119 16.81 -8.97 6.01
CA ARG A 119 17.84 -7.94 6.08
C ARG A 119 18.74 -8.11 7.31
N PRO A 120 20.05 -7.82 7.18
CA PRO A 120 21.00 -8.03 8.27
C PRO A 120 20.94 -6.96 9.38
N PHE A 121 20.07 -5.95 9.24
CA PHE A 121 19.96 -4.82 10.16
C PHE A 121 18.53 -4.29 10.26
N GLY A 122 18.23 -3.62 11.37
CA GLY A 122 17.02 -2.81 11.50
C GLY A 122 17.21 -1.41 10.95
N VAL A 123 16.13 -0.72 10.58
CA VAL A 123 16.19 0.70 10.21
C VAL A 123 15.16 1.51 10.99
N ARG A 124 15.51 2.74 11.34
CA ARG A 124 14.62 3.70 11.99
C ARG A 124 14.81 5.09 11.39
N TYR A 125 13.72 5.78 11.09
CA TYR A 125 13.79 7.20 10.70
C TYR A 125 13.90 8.10 11.93
N ASN A 126 14.86 9.02 11.93
CA ASN A 126 15.00 10.08 12.93
C ASN A 126 14.43 11.39 12.36
N PRO A 127 13.27 11.88 12.87
CA PRO A 127 12.64 13.08 12.35
C PRO A 127 13.38 14.37 12.70
N TYR A 128 14.24 14.38 13.72
CA TYR A 128 14.98 15.57 14.15
C TYR A 128 16.18 15.86 13.25
N THR A 129 16.87 14.82 12.81
CA THR A 129 18.03 14.90 11.92
C THR A 129 17.68 14.61 10.46
N GLN A 130 16.45 14.18 10.19
CA GLN A 130 15.98 13.74 8.88
C GLN A 130 16.85 12.63 8.27
N SER A 131 17.37 11.73 9.10
CA SER A 131 18.26 10.65 8.70
C SER A 131 17.69 9.27 9.01
N VAL A 132 18.18 8.24 8.31
CA VAL A 132 17.91 6.83 8.65
C VAL A 132 19.05 6.30 9.51
N GLU A 133 18.69 5.74 10.65
CA GLU A 133 19.58 5.05 11.57
C GLU A 133 19.50 3.54 11.33
N VAL A 134 20.66 2.90 11.23
CA VAL A 134 20.78 1.44 11.16
C VAL A 134 20.92 0.92 12.60
N LEU A 135 20.08 -0.06 12.97
CA LEU A 135 20.01 -0.66 14.29
C LEU A 135 20.76 -2.00 14.34
#